data_AF-A0A6A6YC87-F1
#
_entry.id   AF-A0A6A6YC87-F1
#
_cell.length_a   1.000
_cell.length_b   1.000
_cell.length_c   1.000
_cell.angle_alpha   90.00
_cell.angle_beta   90.00
_cell.angle_gamma   90.00
#
_symmetry.space_group_name_H-M   'P 1'
#
loop_
_entity.id
_entity.type
_entity.pdbx_description
1 polymer ?
#
loop_
_entity_poly.entity_id
_entity_poly.type
_entity_poly.pdbx_seq_one_letter_code
_entity_poly.pdbx_strand_id
1 'polypeptide(L)' 'MYTEVAKKHGIDRTTLSRRYRGITKSKAEAYNSQKLLSPGKTKALIKYINNLSERGLPPTHQMIRNLAQDLAGRMPGIHW' A
#
# COMPACT_ATOMS: atom_id res chain seq x y z
N MET A 1 -12.67 8.91 -31.63
CA MET A 1 -13.02 8.87 -30.18
C MET A 1 -11.81 8.97 -29.26
N TYR A 2 -11.04 7.91 -28.94
CA TYR A 2 -9.90 8.06 -27.98
C TYR A 2 -8.73 8.88 -28.52
N THR A 3 -8.52 8.90 -29.84
CA THR A 3 -7.43 9.62 -30.51
C THR A 3 -7.59 11.14 -30.44
N GLU A 4 -8.80 11.67 -30.62
CA GLU A 4 -9.08 13.11 -30.58
C GLU A 4 -8.99 13.66 -29.16
N VAL A 5 -9.57 12.94 -28.20
CA VAL A 5 -9.51 13.29 -26.77
C VAL A 5 -8.07 13.22 -26.26
N ALA A 6 -7.31 12.18 -26.64
CA ALA A 6 -5.89 12.05 -26.30
C ALA A 6 -5.07 13.23 -26.81
N LYS A 7 -5.25 13.63 -28.09
CA LYS A 7 -4.56 14.78 -28.68
C LYS A 7 -4.94 16.10 -27.98
N LYS A 8 -6.22 16.32 -27.68
CA LYS A 8 -6.71 17.54 -26.99
C LYS A 8 -6.07 17.72 -25.62
N HIS A 9 -5.84 16.61 -24.90
CA HIS A 9 -5.30 16.64 -23.54
C HIS A 9 -3.79 16.34 -23.48
N GLY A 10 -3.12 16.11 -24.62
CA GLY A 10 -1.69 15.77 -24.67
C GLY A 10 -1.34 14.44 -23.99
N ILE A 11 -2.29 13.51 -23.87
CA ILE A 11 -2.11 12.22 -23.20
C ILE A 11 -1.95 11.14 -24.25
N ASP A 12 -1.13 10.12 -23.99
CA ASP A 12 -1.04 8.96 -24.86
C ASP A 12 -2.40 8.24 -25.01
N ARG A 13 -2.77 7.89 -26.25
CA ARG A 13 -4.04 7.23 -26.59
C ARG A 13 -4.21 5.91 -25.83
N THR A 14 -3.14 5.14 -25.66
CA THR A 14 -3.22 3.83 -25.01
C THR A 14 -3.45 3.98 -23.51
N THR A 15 -2.85 4.99 -22.89
CA THR A 15 -3.10 5.36 -21.49
C THR A 15 -4.55 5.74 -21.26
N LEU A 16 -5.12 6.60 -22.11
CA LEU A 16 -6.52 7.00 -22.03
C LEU A 16 -7.47 5.80 -22.22
N SER A 17 -7.17 4.94 -23.20
CA SER A 17 -7.98 3.75 -23.49
C SER A 17 -7.97 2.74 -22.33
N ARG A 18 -6.79 2.47 -21.73
CA ARG A 18 -6.68 1.56 -20.57
C ARG A 18 -7.44 2.08 -19.37
N ARG A 19 -7.36 3.39 -19.09
CA ARG A 19 -8.10 4.02 -17.99
C ARG A 19 -9.61 3.98 -18.21
N TYR A 20 -10.08 4.29 -19.42
CA TYR A 20 -11.51 4.23 -19.75
C TYR A 20 -12.09 2.82 -19.64
N ARG A 21 -11.32 1.79 -20.02
CA ARG A 21 -11.70 0.38 -19.93
C ARG A 21 -11.53 -0.23 -18.52
N GLY A 22 -11.15 0.58 -17.52
CA GLY A 22 -10.94 0.10 -16.15
C GLY A 22 -9.72 -0.82 -15.96
N ILE A 23 -8.81 -0.88 -16.94
CA ILE A 23 -7.59 -1.71 -16.87
C ILE A 23 -6.58 -1.10 -15.89
N THR A 24 -6.50 0.23 -15.85
CA THR A 24 -5.64 0.94 -14.92
C THR A 24 -6.31 1.03 -13.55
N LYS A 25 -5.65 0.49 -12.53
CA LYS A 25 -6.10 0.55 -11.14
C LYS A 25 -6.18 1.99 -10.62
N SER A 26 -7.01 2.21 -9.62
CA SER A 26 -7.00 3.50 -8.92
C SER A 26 -5.65 3.72 -8.23
N LYS A 27 -5.30 4.99 -8.01
CA LYS A 27 -4.07 5.35 -7.28
C LYS A 27 -4.04 4.69 -5.89
N ALA A 28 -5.18 4.64 -5.20
CA ALA A 28 -5.31 4.02 -3.89
C ALA A 28 -5.08 2.49 -3.92
N GLU A 29 -5.66 1.80 -4.90
CA GLU A 29 -5.45 0.36 -5.10
C GLU A 29 -4.00 0.04 -5.43
N ALA A 30 -3.37 0.82 -6.31
CA ALA A 30 -1.96 0.67 -6.65
C ALA A 30 -1.09 0.78 -5.38
N TYR A 31 -1.28 1.82 -4.57
CA TYR A 31 -0.55 1.95 -3.30
C TYR A 31 -0.81 0.80 -2.34
N ASN A 32 -2.06 0.40 -2.15
CA ASN A 32 -2.39 -0.69 -1.24
C ASN A 32 -1.80 -2.02 -1.70
N SER A 33 -1.70 -2.27 -3.01
CA SER A 33 -1.06 -3.46 -3.56
C SER A 33 0.47 -3.49 -3.41
N GLN A 34 1.10 -2.32 -3.29
CA GLN A 34 2.55 -2.20 -3.08
C GLN A 34 2.94 -2.31 -1.61
N LYS A 35 2.02 -2.03 -0.68
CA LYS A 35 2.28 -2.13 0.76
C LYS A 35 2.59 -3.57 1.16
N LEU A 36 3.49 -3.71 2.13
CA LEU A 36 3.80 -5.00 2.73
C LEU A 36 2.59 -5.60 3.46
N LEU A 37 1.88 -4.75 4.19
CA LEU A 37 0.70 -5.11 4.97
C LEU A 37 -0.54 -4.49 4.36
N SER A 38 -1.62 -5.28 4.30
CA SER A 38 -2.95 -4.75 3.99
C SER A 38 -3.36 -3.69 5.04
N PRO A 39 -4.21 -2.71 4.69
CA PRO A 39 -4.65 -1.68 5.63
C PRO A 39 -5.20 -2.22 6.95
N GLY A 40 -5.92 -3.35 6.91
CA GLY A 40 -6.44 -4.02 8.11
C GLY A 40 -5.32 -4.56 9.02
N LYS A 41 -4.33 -5.24 8.43
CA LYS A 41 -3.14 -5.74 9.16
C LYS A 41 -2.33 -4.60 9.78
N THR A 42 -2.13 -3.50 9.03
CA THR A 42 -1.46 -2.30 9.57
C THR A 42 -2.21 -1.71 10.75
N LYS A 43 -3.55 -1.61 10.68
CA LYS A 43 -4.37 -1.11 11.78
C LYS A 43 -4.27 -1.99 13.03
N ALA A 44 -4.28 -3.31 12.86
CA ALA A 44 -4.10 -4.26 13.96
C ALA A 44 -2.71 -4.11 14.61
N LEU A 45 -1.66 -3.99 13.80
CA LEU A 45 -0.29 -3.79 14.30
C LEU A 45 -0.14 -2.48 15.09
N ILE A 46 -0.68 -1.37 14.58
CA ILE A 46 -0.68 -0.08 15.29
C ILE A 46 -1.42 -0.19 16.62
N LYS A 47 -2.60 -0.84 16.64
CA LYS A 47 -3.36 -1.06 17.87
C LYS A 47 -2.54 -1.84 18.91
N TYR A 48 -1.80 -2.86 18.47
CA TYR A 48 -0.92 -3.63 19.34
C TYR A 48 0.24 -2.80 19.90
N ILE A 49 0.90 -2.02 19.05
CA ILE A 49 1.98 -1.09 19.45
C ILE A 49 1.48 -0.09 20.50
N ASN A 50 0.29 0.49 20.28
CA ASN A 50 -0.30 1.44 21.22
C ASN A 50 -0.63 0.79 22.56
N ASN A 51 -1.25 -0.40 22.57
CA ASN A 51 -1.55 -1.13 23.80
C ASN A 51 -0.28 -1.44 24.61
N LEU A 52 0.78 -1.86 23.93
CA LEU A 52 2.07 -2.11 24.58
C LEU A 52 2.68 -0.84 25.18
N SER A 53 2.60 0.27 24.43
CA SER A 53 3.13 1.56 24.88
C SER A 53 2.35 2.11 26.08
N GLU A 54 1.02 1.97 26.08
CA GLU A 54 0.14 2.32 27.21
C GLU A 54 0.46 1.53 28.48
N ARG A 55 0.98 0.30 28.32
CA ARG A 55 1.41 -0.56 29.43
C ARG A 55 2.86 -0.30 29.88
N GLY A 56 3.53 0.70 29.31
CA GLY A 56 4.93 1.03 29.62
C GLY A 56 5.95 0.07 29.00
N LEU A 57 5.56 -0.69 27.97
CA LEU A 57 6.41 -1.68 27.28
C LEU A 57 6.51 -1.34 25.78
N PRO A 58 7.06 -0.18 25.40
CA PRO A 58 7.13 0.21 23.99
C PRO A 58 7.93 -0.85 23.19
N PRO A 59 7.38 -1.34 22.07
CA PRO A 59 8.04 -2.37 21.28
C PRO A 59 9.28 -1.83 20.57
N THR A 60 10.32 -2.65 20.44
CA THR A 60 11.51 -2.31 19.64
C THR A 60 11.24 -2.44 18.15
N HIS A 61 12.01 -1.72 17.32
CA HIS A 61 11.91 -1.81 15.86
C HIS A 61 12.06 -3.25 15.34
N GLN A 62 12.99 -4.02 15.91
CA GLN A 62 13.17 -5.44 15.59
C GLN A 62 11.90 -6.26 15.88
N MET A 63 11.26 -6.05 17.03
CA MET A 63 10.03 -6.77 17.37
C MET A 63 8.89 -6.41 16.41
N ILE A 64 8.75 -5.13 16.05
CA ILE A 64 7.76 -4.67 15.07
C ILE A 64 8.01 -5.32 13.70
N ARG A 65 9.27 -5.44 13.29
CA ARG A 65 9.66 -6.09 12.02
C ARG A 65 9.34 -7.58 12.01
N ASN A 66 9.59 -8.28 13.12
CA ASN A 66 9.25 -9.70 13.25
C ASN A 66 7.72 -9.91 13.19
N LEU A 67 6.94 -9.08 13.89
CA LEU A 67 5.48 -9.14 13.82
C LEU A 67 4.96 -8.84 12.40
N ALA A 68 5.57 -7.88 11.71
CA ALA A 68 5.23 -7.58 10.33
C ALA A 68 5.60 -8.73 9.38
N GLN A 69 6.70 -9.43 9.63
CA GLN A 69 7.07 -10.66 8.91
C GLN A 69 6.01 -11.74 9.09
N ASP A 70 5.58 -11.99 10.33
CA ASP A 70 4.55 -12.99 10.64
C ASP A 70 3.21 -12.66 9.95
N LEU A 71 2.84 -11.38 9.95
CA LEU A 71 1.63 -10.91 9.28
C LEU A 71 1.72 -10.94 7.75
N ALA A 72 2.91 -10.70 7.17
CA ALA A 72 3.11 -10.60 5.74
C ALA A 72 3.51 -11.93 5.07
N GLY A 73 3.99 -12.91 5.83
CA GLY A 73 4.57 -14.15 5.30
C GLY A 73 5.90 -13.97 4.58
N ARG A 74 6.53 -12.79 4.68
CA ARG A 74 7.83 -12.46 4.08
C ARG A 74 8.54 -11.39 4.89
N MET A 75 9.86 -11.39 4.83
CA MET A 75 10.67 -10.46 5.61
C MET A 75 10.48 -9.01 5.12
N PRO A 76 10.14 -8.06 6.02
CA PRO A 76 10.12 -6.64 5.69
C PRO A 76 11.52 -6.13 5.31
N GLY A 77 11.60 -5.02 4.59
CA GLY A 77 12.86 -4.34 4.31
C GLY A 77 13.58 -3.90 5.59
N ILE A 78 14.89 -3.65 5.52
CA ILE A 78 15.70 -3.27 6.68
C ILE A 78 15.21 -1.96 7.31
N HIS A 79 14.73 -1.03 6.48
CA HIS A 79 14.18 0.27 6.89
C HIS A 79 12.65 0.34 6.80
N TRP A 80 11.98 -0.82 6.78
CA TRP A 80 10.52 -0.88 6.90
C TRP A 80 10.10 -0.47 8.31
#